data_AF-A0AAJ1FY75-F1
#
_entry.id   AF-A0AAJ1FY75-F1
#
_cell.length_a   1.000
_cell.length_b   1.000
_cell.length_c   1.000
_cell.angle_alpha   90.00
_cell.angle_beta   90.00
_cell.angle_gamma   90.00
#
_symmetry.space_group_name_H-M   'P 1'
#
loop_
_entity.id
_entity.type
_entity.pdbx_description
1 polymer ?
#
loop_
_entity_poly.entity_id
_entity_poly.type
_entity_poly.pdbx_seq_one_letter_code
_entity_poly.pdbx_strand_id
1 'polypeptide(L)'
;MKVNKNSPISIGIRLEKYTFEACAISVSNKILFNNTFLTNIEGYEAFIQTCKNIEREYNSSISISIEDTAKETNFKHLIHYHGFNLIVLNTLKYKKNNSENDALKIAQILSQS
;
A
#
# COMPACT_ATOMS: atom_id res chain seq x y z
N MET A 1 -9.81 -10.43 -16.99
CA MET A 1 -8.34 -10.60 -16.91
C MET A 1 -7.99 -11.29 -15.59
N LYS A 2 -7.25 -12.41 -15.65
CA LYS A 2 -6.79 -13.14 -14.46
C LYS A 2 -5.54 -12.44 -13.92
N VAL A 3 -5.46 -12.24 -12.61
CA VAL A 3 -4.21 -11.79 -11.96
C VAL A 3 -3.27 -12.99 -12.00
N ASN A 4 -2.11 -12.83 -12.64
CA ASN A 4 -1.12 -13.90 -12.67
C ASN A 4 -0.54 -14.10 -11.27
N LYS A 5 -0.53 -15.35 -10.80
CA LYS A 5 0.21 -15.73 -9.60
C LYS A 5 1.69 -15.41 -9.78
N ASN A 6 2.39 -15.08 -8.70
CA ASN A 6 3.79 -14.63 -8.69
C ASN A 6 4.07 -13.26 -9.31
N SER A 7 3.05 -12.49 -9.71
CA SER A 7 3.26 -11.10 -10.15
C SER A 7 3.36 -10.17 -8.94
N PRO A 8 4.31 -9.23 -8.88
CA PRO A 8 4.46 -8.34 -7.74
C PRO A 8 3.20 -7.51 -7.48
N ILE A 9 2.92 -7.27 -6.21
CA ILE A 9 1.76 -6.49 -5.76
C ILE A 9 2.26 -5.19 -5.14
N SER A 10 1.70 -4.09 -5.60
CA SER A 10 2.03 -2.74 -5.10
C SER A 10 0.91 -2.26 -4.20
N ILE A 11 1.26 -1.79 -3.01
CA ILE A 11 0.33 -1.19 -2.06
C ILE A 11 0.69 0.27 -1.88
N GLY A 12 -0.31 1.15 -2.01
CA GLY A 12 -0.19 2.56 -1.66
C GLY A 12 -0.94 2.86 -0.38
N ILE A 13 -0.36 3.72 0.46
CA ILE A 13 -0.88 4.12 1.76
C ILE A 13 -1.01 5.64 1.82
N ARG A 14 -2.21 6.10 2.18
CA ARG A 14 -2.49 7.51 2.50
C ARG A 14 -2.81 7.60 4.00
N LEU A 15 -1.97 8.30 4.77
CA LEU A 15 -2.18 8.49 6.19
C LEU A 15 -3.11 9.67 6.47
N GLU A 16 -4.07 9.46 7.35
CA GLU A 16 -4.91 10.51 7.94
C GLU A 16 -4.66 10.59 9.47
N LYS A 17 -5.44 11.41 10.20
CA LYS A 17 -5.21 11.63 11.63
C LYS A 17 -5.44 10.39 12.50
N TYR A 18 -6.49 9.62 12.20
CA TYR A 18 -6.93 8.46 12.99
C TYR A 18 -7.10 7.20 12.15
N THR A 19 -6.92 7.33 10.84
CA THR A 19 -7.13 6.29 9.86
C THR A 19 -6.02 6.34 8.82
N PHE A 20 -5.91 5.28 8.04
CA PHE A 20 -5.14 5.29 6.81
C PHE A 20 -5.88 4.50 5.75
N GLU A 21 -5.86 5.02 4.52
CA GLU A 21 -6.37 4.31 3.36
C GLU A 21 -5.24 3.48 2.77
N ALA A 22 -5.55 2.24 2.41
CA ALA A 22 -4.63 1.34 1.77
C ALA A 22 -5.28 0.71 0.53
N CYS A 23 -4.57 0.78 -0.58
CA CYS A 23 -5.01 0.19 -1.85
C CYS A 23 -3.91 -0.71 -2.41
N ALA A 24 -4.24 -1.97 -2.71
CA ALA A 24 -3.35 -2.87 -3.43
C ALA A 24 -3.77 -3.03 -4.88
N ILE A 25 -2.77 -3.05 -5.75
CA ILE A 25 -2.95 -3.31 -7.17
C ILE A 25 -2.00 -4.41 -7.66
N SER A 26 -2.45 -5.16 -8.66
CA SER A 26 -1.58 -6.02 -9.46
C SER A 26 -0.78 -5.22 -10.49
N VAL A 27 0.19 -5.86 -11.13
CA VAL A 27 0.92 -5.33 -12.31
C VAL A 27 0.02 -4.87 -13.47
N SER A 28 -1.23 -5.34 -13.53
CA SER A 28 -2.20 -4.93 -14.55
C SER A 28 -3.11 -3.79 -14.09
N ASN A 29 -2.72 -3.07 -13.02
CA ASN A 29 -3.53 -2.04 -12.36
C ASN A 29 -4.90 -2.53 -11.86
N LYS A 30 -5.08 -3.84 -11.64
CA LYS A 30 -6.32 -4.37 -11.07
C LYS A 30 -6.28 -4.17 -9.55
N ILE A 31 -7.29 -3.50 -9.01
CA ILE A 31 -7.48 -3.36 -7.56
C ILE A 31 -7.74 -4.74 -6.94
N LEU A 32 -6.90 -5.10 -5.97
CA LEU A 32 -7.03 -6.33 -5.17
C LEU A 32 -7.75 -6.06 -3.85
N PHE A 33 -7.50 -4.91 -3.24
CA PHE A 33 -8.33 -4.34 -2.19
C PHE A 33 -8.20 -2.82 -2.15
N ASN A 34 -9.18 -2.17 -1.51
CA ASN A 34 -9.16 -0.75 -1.20
C ASN A 34 -9.96 -0.54 0.09
N ASN A 35 -9.25 -0.42 1.22
CA ASN A 35 -9.86 -0.37 2.55
C ASN A 35 -9.24 0.75 3.38
N THR A 36 -10.01 1.23 4.36
CA THR A 36 -9.55 2.15 5.40
C THR A 36 -9.31 1.38 6.69
N PHE A 37 -8.19 1.66 7.35
CA PHE A 37 -7.77 1.06 8.61
C PHE A 37 -7.58 2.14 9.68
N LEU A 38 -7.60 1.76 10.96
CA LEU A 38 -7.31 2.68 12.06
C LEU A 38 -5.80 2.84 12.27
N THR A 39 -5.34 4.03 12.66
CA THR A 39 -3.94 4.26 13.07
C THR A 39 -3.70 3.85 14.52
N ASN A 40 -4.05 2.62 14.86
CA ASN A 40 -3.84 2.01 16.17
C ASN A 40 -3.39 0.55 15.97
N ILE A 41 -3.06 -0.14 17.07
CA ILE A 41 -2.55 -1.51 17.02
C ILE A 41 -3.50 -2.44 16.24
N GLU A 42 -4.80 -2.39 16.54
CA GLU A 42 -5.81 -3.22 15.87
C GLU A 42 -5.87 -2.97 14.35
N GLY A 43 -5.86 -1.70 13.94
CA GLY A 43 -5.90 -1.34 12.52
C GLY A 43 -4.61 -1.73 11.78
N TYR A 44 -3.46 -1.63 12.44
CA TYR A 44 -2.20 -2.10 11.89
C TYR A 44 -2.16 -3.63 11.76
N GLU A 45 -2.60 -4.36 12.78
CA GLU A 45 -2.69 -5.81 12.73
C GLU A 45 -3.65 -6.28 11.63
N ALA A 46 -4.82 -5.64 11.50
CA ALA A 46 -5.77 -5.93 10.44
C ALA A 46 -5.18 -5.68 9.04
N PHE A 47 -4.41 -4.60 8.88
CA PHE A 47 -3.71 -4.32 7.63
C PHE A 47 -2.63 -5.36 7.31
N ILE A 48 -1.81 -5.73 8.30
CA ILE A 48 -0.76 -6.74 8.14
C ILE A 48 -1.34 -8.12 7.79
N GLN A 49 -2.45 -8.52 8.43
CA GLN A 49 -3.14 -9.75 8.09
C GLN A 49 -3.71 -9.71 6.67
N THR A 50 -4.26 -8.57 6.25
CA THR A 50 -4.72 -8.35 4.87
C THR A 50 -3.58 -8.55 3.88
N CYS A 51 -2.41 -7.95 4.14
CA CYS A 51 -1.23 -8.12 3.30
C CYS A 51 -0.79 -9.58 3.21
N LYS A 52 -0.66 -10.28 4.35
CA LYS A 52 -0.27 -11.71 4.37
C LYS A 52 -1.25 -12.62 3.64
N ASN A 53 -2.55 -12.33 3.74
CA ASN A 53 -3.57 -13.09 3.02
C ASN A 53 -3.42 -12.92 1.51
N ILE A 54 -3.12 -11.70 1.05
CA ILE A 54 -2.86 -11.40 -0.36
C ILE A 54 -1.58 -12.08 -0.85
N GLU A 55 -0.47 -11.99 -0.10
CA GLU A 55 0.76 -12.71 -0.47
C GLU A 55 0.49 -14.21 -0.65
N ARG A 56 -0.30 -14.81 0.26
CA ARG A 56 -0.65 -16.24 0.21
C ARG A 56 -1.59 -16.56 -0.96
N GLU A 57 -2.61 -15.75 -1.19
CA GLU A 57 -3.62 -15.97 -2.25
C GLU A 57 -2.99 -15.91 -3.65
N TYR A 58 -2.11 -14.92 -3.85
CA TYR A 58 -1.48 -14.65 -5.16
C TYR A 58 -0.09 -15.27 -5.30
N ASN A 59 0.48 -15.81 -4.21
CA ASN A 59 1.86 -16.31 -4.14
C ASN A 59 2.86 -15.27 -4.65
N SER A 60 2.70 -14.03 -4.19
CA SER A 60 3.36 -12.84 -4.73
C SER A 60 4.00 -12.03 -3.61
N SER A 61 5.12 -11.37 -3.89
CA SER A 61 5.70 -10.39 -2.98
C SER A 61 4.89 -9.10 -2.96
N ILE A 62 4.79 -8.49 -1.78
CA ILE A 62 4.20 -7.17 -1.59
C ILE A 62 5.30 -6.11 -1.42
N SER A 63 5.14 -5.01 -2.14
CA SER A 63 5.86 -3.77 -1.89
C SER A 63 4.86 -2.72 -1.42
N ILE A 64 5.19 -2.01 -0.34
CA ILE A 64 4.31 -1.00 0.26
C ILE A 64 4.96 0.36 0.04
N SER A 65 4.12 1.34 -0.30
CA SER A 65 4.53 2.72 -0.48
C SER A 65 3.62 3.66 0.29
N ILE A 66 4.19 4.74 0.78
CA ILE A 66 3.50 5.77 1.56
C ILE A 66 3.91 7.14 1.04
N GLU A 67 2.99 8.11 1.12
CA GLU A 67 3.31 9.50 0.84
C GLU A 67 4.24 10.09 1.92
N ASP A 68 5.27 10.81 1.48
CA ASP A 68 6.20 11.58 2.31
C ASP A 68 5.41 12.60 3.14
N THR A 69 5.23 12.30 4.42
CA THR A 69 4.47 13.09 5.38
C THR A 69 5.12 12.95 6.74
N ALA A 70 5.21 13.99 7.57
CA ALA A 70 5.89 13.93 8.89
C ALA A 70 5.37 12.85 9.89
N LYS A 71 4.31 12.10 9.54
CA LYS A 71 3.70 11.03 10.35
C LYS A 71 4.10 9.62 9.90
N GLU A 72 4.83 9.49 8.78
CA GLU A 72 5.20 8.22 8.15
C GLU A 72 6.24 7.42 8.96
N THR A 73 7.05 8.08 9.79
CA THR A 73 8.16 7.45 10.54
C THR A 73 7.68 6.34 11.48
N ASN A 74 6.58 6.55 12.22
CA ASN A 74 6.02 5.54 13.11
C ASN A 74 5.44 4.35 12.32
N PHE A 75 4.77 4.65 11.21
CA PHE A 75 4.25 3.62 10.31
C PHE A 75 5.39 2.78 9.74
N LYS A 76 6.49 3.41 9.32
CA LYS A 76 7.68 2.75 8.79
C LYS A 76 8.25 1.72 9.75
N HIS A 77 8.47 2.08 11.01
CA HIS A 77 9.02 1.14 11.98
C HIS A 77 8.12 -0.10 12.17
N LEU A 78 6.81 0.10 12.22
CA LEU A 78 5.85 -1.00 12.37
C LEU A 78 5.82 -1.93 11.15
N ILE A 79 5.79 -1.36 9.94
CA ILE A 79 5.78 -2.14 8.70
C ILE A 79 7.07 -2.95 8.54
N HIS A 80 8.23 -2.32 8.81
CA HIS A 80 9.52 -3.01 8.78
C HIS A 80 9.63 -4.12 9.83
N TYR A 81 9.09 -3.92 11.04
CA TYR A 81 9.05 -4.96 12.07
C TYR A 81 8.32 -6.23 11.60
N HIS A 82 7.30 -6.09 10.75
CA HIS A 82 6.56 -7.21 10.18
C HIS A 82 7.18 -7.79 8.89
N GLY A 83 8.36 -7.34 8.50
CA GLY A 83 9.11 -7.88 7.37
C GLY A 83 8.73 -7.32 6.00
N PHE A 84 7.87 -6.29 5.96
CA PHE A 84 7.51 -5.63 4.72
C PHE A 84 8.48 -4.48 4.39
N ASN A 85 8.77 -4.32 3.11
CA ASN A 85 9.53 -3.17 2.62
C ASN A 85 8.59 -1.97 2.42
N LEU A 86 8.88 -0.85 3.09
CA LEU A 86 8.15 0.40 2.93
C LEU A 86 8.98 1.44 2.17
N ILE A 87 8.46 1.90 1.05
CA ILE A 87 9.06 2.95 0.21
C ILE A 87 8.33 4.27 0.45
N VAL A 88 9.05 5.30 0.87
CA VAL A 88 8.49 6.65 1.00
C VAL A 88 8.57 7.34 -0.35
N LEU A 89 7.42 7.79 -0.86
CA LEU A 89 7.29 8.44 -2.15
C LEU A 89 6.95 9.92 -1.98
N ASN A 90 7.71 10.77 -2.69
CA ASN A 90 7.35 12.17 -2.85
C ASN A 90 6.38 12.29 -4.03
N THR A 91 5.08 12.29 -3.74
CA THR A 91 3.98 12.34 -4.71
C THR A 91 3.94 13.65 -5.51
N LEU A 92 4.55 14.74 -5.03
CA LEU A 92 4.64 16.03 -5.74
C LEU A 92 5.51 15.93 -6.99
N LYS A 93 6.44 14.96 -7.04
CA LYS A 93 7.29 14.71 -8.22
C LYS A 93 6.54 14.04 -9.37
N TYR A 94 5.36 13.47 -9.11
CA TYR A 94 4.59 12.74 -10.10
C TYR A 94 3.43 13.60 -10.62
N LYS A 95 3.29 13.69 -11.96
CA LYS A 95 2.19 14.42 -12.61
C LYS A 95 0.84 14.01 -12.00
N LYS A 96 -0.10 14.96 -11.89
CA LYS A 96 -1.47 14.70 -11.43
C LYS A 96 -2.12 13.60 -12.29
N ASN A 97 -2.08 12.36 -11.80
CA ASN A 97 -3.03 11.33 -12.20
C ASN A 97 -4.33 11.68 -11.47
N ASN A 98 -5.43 11.85 -12.22
CA ASN A 98 -6.78 12.14 -11.71
C ASN A 98 -7.42 10.89 -11.07
N SER A 99 -6.72 10.20 -10.19
CA SER A 99 -7.32 9.15 -9.37
C SER A 99 -8.07 9.82 -8.23
N GLU A 100 -9.37 9.51 -8.09
CA GLU A 100 -10.20 9.98 -6.97
C GLU A 100 -9.76 9.40 -5.61
N ASN A 101 -8.87 8.41 -5.61
CA ASN A 101 -8.32 7.76 -4.43
C ASN A 101 -6.78 7.94 -4.37
N ASP A 102 -6.29 8.59 -3.31
CA ASP A 102 -4.88 8.90 -3.15
C ASP A 102 -4.03 7.65 -2.89
N ALA A 103 -4.54 6.67 -2.14
CA ALA A 103 -3.85 5.40 -1.91
C ALA A 103 -3.65 4.61 -3.23
N LEU A 104 -4.64 4.62 -4.13
CA LEU A 104 -4.52 4.04 -5.47
C LEU A 104 -3.45 4.74 -6.29
N LYS A 105 -3.40 6.09 -6.24
CA LYS A 105 -2.37 6.87 -6.92
C LYS A 105 -0.97 6.45 -6.50
N ILE A 106 -0.77 6.32 -5.19
CA ILE A 106 0.50 5.95 -4.58
C ILE A 106 0.89 4.53 -5.02
N ALA A 107 -0.06 3.59 -5.02
CA ALA A 107 0.16 2.22 -5.48
C ALA A 107 0.56 2.17 -6.97
N GLN A 108 -0.08 2.97 -7.81
CA GLN A 108 0.23 3.07 -9.24
C GLN A 108 1.64 3.63 -9.48
N ILE A 109 2.05 4.66 -8.73
CA ILE A 109 3.41 5.21 -8.81
C ILE A 109 4.44 4.13 -8.47
N LEU A 110 4.21 3.38 -7.38
CA LEU A 110 5.11 2.31 -6.97
C LEU A 110 5.21 1.21 -8.04
N SER A 111 4.10 0.81 -8.66
CA SER A 111 4.11 -0.25 -9.69
C SER A 111 4.91 0.09 -10.95
N GLN A 112 5.23 1.37 -11.14
CA GLN A 112 6.00 1.89 -12.29
C GLN A 112 7.46 2.20 -11.93
N SER A 113 7.84 2.10 -10.66
CA SER A 113 9.17 2.40 -10.13
C SER A 113 10.07 1.17 -10.10
#